data_AF-A0A6L8VIN4-F1
#
_entry.id   AF-A0A6L8VIN4-F1
#
_cell.length_a   1.000
_cell.length_b   1.000
_cell.length_c   1.000
_cell.angle_alpha   90.00
_cell.angle_beta   90.00
_cell.angle_gamma   90.00
#
_symmetry.space_group_name_H-M   'P 1'
#
loop_
_entity.id
_entity.type
_entity.pdbx_description
1 polymer ?
#
loop_
_entity_poly.entity_id
_entity_poly.type
_entity_poly.pdbx_seq_one_letter_code
_entity_poly.pdbx_strand_id
1 'polypeptide(L)' 'MLPPLRTFLVSLWVACVGGAVVVAGLSLGWVGWSPFVLGAALGVIIGVPAGLWNARYIKRKDPDWPPRRA' A
#
# COMPACT_ATOMS: atom_id res chain seq x y z
N MET A 1 9.19 -4.93 16.53
CA MET A 1 8.14 -5.76 15.90
C MET A 1 7.02 -4.84 15.42
N LEU A 2 6.86 -4.66 14.11
CA LEU A 2 5.78 -3.82 13.56
C LEU A 2 4.43 -4.55 13.73
N PRO A 3 3.31 -3.85 14.02
CA PRO A 3 2.02 -4.50 14.18
C PRO A 3 1.64 -5.26 12.89
N PRO A 4 1.21 -6.53 12.96
CA PRO A 4 0.98 -7.37 11.78
C PRO A 4 -0.04 -6.73 10.82
N LEU A 5 -1.09 -6.12 11.35
CA LEU A 5 -2.08 -5.35 10.59
C LEU A 5 -1.44 -4.23 9.76
N ARG A 6 -0.53 -3.45 10.35
CA ARG A 6 0.07 -2.29 9.69
C ARG A 6 0.97 -2.74 8.54
N THR A 7 1.82 -3.74 8.78
CA THR A 7 2.73 -4.25 7.77
C THR A 7 1.95 -4.86 6.61
N PHE A 8 0.93 -5.66 6.90
CA PHE A 8 0.06 -6.27 5.88
C PHE A 8 -0.65 -5.23 5.01
N LEU A 9 -1.29 -4.22 5.63
CA LEU A 9 -1.99 -3.17 4.90
C LEU A 9 -1.05 -2.32 4.04
N VAL A 10 0.15 -2.03 4.53
CA VAL A 10 1.15 -1.29 3.76
C VAL A 10 1.63 -2.12 2.57
N SER A 11 1.99 -3.39 2.75
CA SER A 11 2.41 -4.25 1.64
C SER A 11 1.31 -4.42 0.60
N LEU A 12 0.05 -4.57 1.05
CA LEU A 12 -1.11 -4.70 0.16
C LEU A 12 -1.30 -3.43 -0.67
N TRP A 13 -1.29 -2.25 -0.04
CA TRP A 13 -1.43 -0.98 -0.75
C TRP A 13 -0.31 -0.74 -1.75
N VAL A 14 0.94 -1.02 -1.38
CA VAL A 14 2.10 -0.89 -2.27
C VAL A 14 1.96 -1.82 -3.48
N ALA A 15 1.58 -3.08 -3.26
CA ALA A 15 1.40 -4.05 -4.33
C ALA A 15 0.25 -3.68 -5.27
N CYS A 16 -0.90 -3.25 -4.74
CA CYS A 16 -2.05 -2.84 -5.55
C CYS A 16 -1.75 -1.59 -6.38
N VAL A 17 -1.16 -0.55 -5.78
CA VAL A 17 -0.83 0.68 -6.51
C VAL A 17 0.27 0.44 -7.54
N GLY A 18 1.34 -0.24 -7.15
CA GLY A 18 2.42 -0.58 -8.08
C GLY A 18 1.94 -1.45 -9.23
N GLY A 19 1.13 -2.48 -8.93
CA GLY A 19 0.49 -3.32 -9.94
C GLY A 19 -0.41 -2.55 -10.89
N ALA A 20 -1.23 -1.63 -10.38
CA ALA A 20 -2.09 -0.78 -11.21
C ALA A 20 -1.28 0.10 -12.17
N VAL A 21 -0.19 0.69 -11.70
CA VAL A 21 0.71 1.51 -12.53
C VAL A 21 1.39 0.67 -13.61
N VAL A 22 1.89 -0.52 -13.27
CA VAL A 22 2.50 -1.43 -14.24
C VAL A 22 1.50 -1.85 -15.31
N VAL A 23 0.30 -2.29 -14.89
CA VAL A 23 -0.77 -2.68 -15.82
C VAL A 23 -1.14 -1.51 -16.73
N ALA A 24 -1.36 -0.32 -16.17
CA ALA A 24 -1.67 0.87 -16.96
C ALA A 24 -0.57 1.21 -17.97
N GLY A 25 0.70 1.20 -17.55
CA GLY A 25 1.83 1.50 -18.43
C GLY A 25 1.95 0.49 -19.58
N LEU A 26 1.85 -0.80 -19.28
CA LEU A 26 1.90 -1.85 -20.31
C LEU A 26 0.68 -1.78 -21.25
N SER A 27 -0.52 -1.49 -20.73
CA SER A 27 -1.73 -1.30 -21.53
C SER A 27 -1.66 -0.10 -22.48
N LEU A 28 -0.90 0.94 -22.13
CA LEU A 28 -0.64 2.10 -22.98
C LEU A 28 0.47 1.86 -24.02
N GLY A 29 1.00 0.64 -24.09
CA GLY A 29 2.06 0.27 -25.04
C GLY A 29 3.47 0.66 -24.59
N TRP A 30 3.67 1.03 -23.32
CA TRP A 30 5.02 1.25 -22.78
C TRP A 30 5.70 -0.08 -22.52
N VAL A 31 6.21 -0.69 -23.57
CA VAL A 31 6.91 -1.98 -23.50
C VAL A 31 8.37 -1.73 -23.13
N GLY A 32 8.76 -2.15 -21.93
CA GLY A 32 10.11 -1.95 -21.41
C GLY A 32 10.17 -2.05 -19.88
N TRP A 33 11.29 -1.64 -19.29
CA TRP A 33 11.50 -1.66 -17.83
C TRP A 33 10.91 -0.44 -17.11
N SER A 34 10.52 0.61 -17.85
CA SER A 34 10.01 1.86 -17.28
C SER A 34 8.71 1.72 -16.47
N PRO A 35 7.68 0.92 -16.87
CA PRO A 35 6.46 0.79 -16.08
C PRO A 35 6.71 0.12 -14.73
N PHE A 36 7.69 -0.77 -14.66
CA PHE A 36 8.08 -1.47 -13.43
C PHE A 36 8.78 -0.53 -12.46
N VAL A 37 9.68 0.32 -12.94
CA VAL A 37 10.35 1.32 -12.08
C VAL A 37 9.38 2.38 -11.60
N LEU A 38 8.51 2.88 -12.49
CA LEU A 38 7.45 3.81 -12.11
C LEU A 38 6.46 3.16 -11.14
N GLY A 39 6.08 1.91 -11.37
CA GLY A 39 5.19 1.16 -10.49
C GLY A 39 5.79 0.91 -9.11
N ALA A 40 7.08 0.57 -9.04
CA ALA A 40 7.78 0.44 -7.76
C ALA A 40 7.86 1.78 -7.02
N ALA A 41 8.24 2.86 -7.72
CA ALA A 41 8.35 4.18 -7.12
C ALA A 41 6.99 4.70 -6.63
N LEU A 42 5.97 4.73 -7.50
CA LEU A 42 4.64 5.21 -7.15
C LEU A 42 3.93 4.28 -6.15
N GLY A 43 4.15 2.97 -6.26
CA GLY A 43 3.68 1.98 -5.30
C GLY A 43 4.18 2.29 -3.89
N VAL A 44 5.45 2.64 -3.71
CA VAL A 44 5.99 3.01 -2.40
C VAL A 44 5.53 4.41 -1.98
N ILE A 45 5.65 5.41 -2.85
CA ILE A 45 5.33 6.81 -2.55
C ILE A 45 3.86 6.97 -2.14
N ILE A 46 2.94 6.26 -2.78
CA ILE A 46 1.50 6.36 -2.53
C ILE A 46 1.02 5.23 -1.60
N GLY A 47 1.46 4.00 -1.83
CA GLY A 47 0.98 2.83 -1.10
C GLY A 47 1.40 2.81 0.36
N VAL A 48 2.59 3.32 0.70
CA VAL A 48 3.02 3.42 2.11
C VAL A 48 2.14 4.38 2.91
N PRO A 49 1.97 5.67 2.52
CA PRO A 49 1.10 6.57 3.27
C PRO A 49 -0.36 6.12 3.26
N ALA A 50 -0.87 5.57 2.15
CA ALA A 50 -2.23 5.04 2.08
C ALA A 50 -2.45 3.85 3.03
N GLY A 51 -1.53 2.89 3.07
CA GLY A 51 -1.61 1.74 3.99
C GLY A 51 -1.50 2.14 5.46
N LEU A 52 -0.64 3.12 5.78
CA LEU A 52 -0.53 3.70 7.12
C LEU A 52 -1.81 4.41 7.54
N TRP A 53 -2.40 5.22 6.66
CA TRP A 53 -3.65 5.91 6.93
C TRP A 53 -4.79 4.91 7.09
N ASN A 54 -4.91 3.91 6.21
CA ASN A 54 -5.95 2.91 6.29
C ASN A 54 -5.85 2.09 7.60
N ALA A 55 -4.64 1.70 8.00
CA ALA A 55 -4.43 1.02 9.28
C ALA A 55 -4.82 1.90 10.48
N ARG A 56 -4.60 3.21 10.43
CA ARG A 56 -5.05 4.15 11.48
C ARG A 56 -6.57 4.32 11.48
N TYR A 57 -7.18 4.34 10.29
CA TYR A 57 -8.61 4.50 10.12
C TYR A 57 -9.38 3.29 10.65
N ILE A 58 -8.93 2.08 10.31
CA ILE A 58 -9.50 0.82 10.84
C ILE A 58 -9.43 0.81 12.36
N LYS A 59 -8.26 1.11 12.94
CA LYS A 59 -8.09 1.18 14.41
C LYS A 59 -8.99 2.20 15.11
N ARG A 60 -9.34 3.30 14.44
CA ARG A 60 -10.22 4.34 15.01
C ARG A 60 -11.69 3.95 14.96
N LYS A 61 -12.07 3.12 13.98
CA LYS A 61 -13.45 2.70 13.74
C LYS A 61 -13.81 1.36 14.35
N ASP A 62 -12.82 0.59 14.78
CA ASP A 62 -13.02 -0.71 15.40
C ASP A 62 -13.50 -0.53 16.86
N PRO A 63 -14.77 -0.83 17.18
CA PRO A 63 -15.32 -0.67 18.52
C PRO A 63 -14.74 -1.67 19.52
N ASP A 64 -14.23 -2.80 19.04
CA ASP A 64 -13.64 -3.86 19.86
C ASP A 64 -12.11 -3.75 19.93
N TRP A 65 -11.54 -2.63 19.48
CA TRP A 65 -10.09 -2.44 19.51
C TRP A 65 -9.58 -2.47 20.96
N PRO A 66 -8.74 -3.46 21.35
CA PRO A 66 -8.37 -3.63 22.75
C PRO A 66 -7.62 -2.39 23.27
N PRO A 67 -7.88 -1.95 24.52
CA PRO A 67 -7.17 -0.83 25.13
C PRO A 67 -5.66 -1.08 25.06
N ARG A 68 -4.89 -0.01 24.84
CA ARG A 68 -3.42 -0.07 24.86
C ARG A 68 -2.99 -0.64 26.22
N ARG A 69 -2.58 -1.91 26.25
CA ARG A 69 -1.99 -2.51 27.44
C ARG A 69 -0.69 -1.74 27.73
N ALA A 70 -0.65 -1.10 28.89
CA ALA A 70 0.52 -0.40 29.42
C ALA A 70 1.67 -1.39 29.68
#